data_AF-A0A2V9ZF19-F1
#
_entry.id   AF-A0A2V9ZF19-F1
#
_cell.length_a   1.000
_cell.length_b   1.000
_cell.length_c   1.000
_cell.angle_alpha   90.00
_cell.angle_beta   90.00
_cell.angle_gamma   90.00
#
_symmetry.space_group_name_H-M   'P 1'
#
loop_
_entity.id
_entity.type
_entity.pdbx_description
1 polymer ?
#
loop_
_entity_poly.entity_id
_entity_poly.type
_entity_poly.pdbx_seq_one_letter_code
_entity_poly.pdbx_strand_id
1 'polypeptide(L)'
;MATTIAALSLAACHKTLPPDAICSYEPLPAGAEIPSGQGAIEALASTDAYFAVRDATGKQIASGHVNALTPVPPGDYQVVLNNSTHATSAQAKMLTKCTTAAVLVNGKTDEYYAVLDTANRQLSSAHVGSSVSLFPGNYTVRLNNGDVAANLQAGALLELKPGTVNVDAGTDEYYAVLDASARQLTSSHVISRKLHRPP
;
A
#
# COMPACT_ATOMS: atom_id res chain seq x y z
N MET A 1 -54.10 14.47 33.12
CA MET A 1 -53.50 15.28 32.04
C MET A 1 -52.30 14.51 31.51
N ALA A 2 -52.40 14.01 30.29
CA ALA A 2 -51.35 13.21 29.65
C ALA A 2 -50.45 14.13 28.84
N THR A 3 -49.15 14.13 29.15
CA THR A 3 -48.15 14.93 28.43
C THR A 3 -47.41 14.02 27.47
N THR A 4 -47.78 14.06 26.20
CA THR A 4 -47.09 13.37 25.11
C THR A 4 -45.82 14.16 24.76
N ILE A 5 -44.65 13.56 25.00
CA ILE A 5 -43.37 14.08 24.51
C ILE A 5 -43.19 13.55 23.09
N ALA A 6 -43.36 14.43 22.10
CA ALA A 6 -42.97 14.16 20.72
C ALA A 6 -41.46 14.30 20.60
N ALA A 7 -40.75 13.17 20.45
CA ALA A 7 -39.34 13.18 20.09
C ALA A 7 -39.21 13.53 18.60
N LEU A 8 -38.75 14.74 18.29
CA LEU A 8 -38.26 15.08 16.95
C LEU A 8 -36.92 14.35 16.75
N SER A 9 -36.93 13.28 15.96
CA SER A 9 -35.71 12.71 15.39
C SER A 9 -35.17 13.66 14.33
N LEU A 10 -34.18 14.47 14.71
CA LEU A 10 -33.29 15.15 13.78
C LEU A 10 -32.57 14.07 12.96
N ALA A 11 -33.02 13.87 11.72
CA ALA A 11 -32.21 13.20 10.71
C ALA A 11 -30.99 14.08 10.46
N ALA A 12 -29.92 13.84 11.23
CA ALA A 12 -28.62 14.40 10.94
C ALA A 12 -28.21 13.84 9.57
N CYS A 13 -28.34 14.65 8.52
CA CYS A 13 -27.70 14.35 7.24
C CYS A 13 -26.22 14.14 7.50
N HIS A 14 -25.78 12.88 7.53
CA HIS A 14 -24.36 12.56 7.49
C HIS A 14 -23.79 13.19 6.21
N LYS A 15 -22.99 14.24 6.38
CA LYS A 15 -22.24 14.82 5.27
C LYS A 15 -21.18 13.80 4.89
N THR A 16 -21.30 13.23 3.70
CA THR A 16 -20.26 12.43 3.09
C THR A 16 -18.96 13.21 3.01
N LEU A 17 -17.84 12.50 3.17
CA LEU A 17 -16.52 13.06 3.00
C LEU A 17 -16.40 13.67 1.59
N PRO A 18 -15.90 14.90 1.45
CA PRO A 18 -15.68 15.50 0.14
C PRO A 18 -14.63 14.70 -0.64
N PRO A 19 -14.64 14.77 -1.98
CA PRO A 19 -13.58 14.18 -2.78
C PRO A 19 -12.25 14.89 -2.48
N ASP A 20 -11.15 14.17 -2.61
CA ASP A 20 -9.82 14.69 -2.40
C ASP A 20 -8.87 14.27 -3.55
N ALA A 21 -7.56 14.44 -3.35
CA ALA A 21 -6.56 14.10 -4.36
C ALA A 21 -6.39 12.58 -4.57
N ILE A 22 -6.98 11.74 -3.72
CA ILE A 22 -6.85 10.29 -3.71
C ILE A 22 -8.16 9.65 -4.16
N CYS A 23 -9.29 10.05 -3.57
CA CYS A 23 -10.61 9.51 -3.89
C CYS A 23 -11.52 10.53 -4.58
N SER A 24 -12.16 10.06 -5.65
CA SER A 24 -13.16 10.80 -6.41
C SER A 24 -14.49 10.04 -6.43
N TYR A 25 -15.58 10.76 -6.69
CA TYR A 25 -16.92 10.19 -6.78
C TYR A 25 -17.50 10.43 -8.17
N GLU A 26 -17.98 9.36 -8.79
CA GLU A 26 -18.64 9.40 -10.09
C GLU A 26 -19.87 8.48 -10.09
N PRO A 27 -20.84 8.68 -11.00
CA PRO A 27 -21.94 7.74 -11.15
C PRO A 27 -21.42 6.32 -11.47
N LEU A 28 -22.11 5.30 -10.97
CA LEU A 28 -21.78 3.92 -11.33
C LEU A 28 -21.79 3.74 -12.87
N PRO A 29 -20.85 2.97 -13.44
CA PRO A 29 -20.84 2.70 -14.87
C PRO A 29 -22.10 1.92 -15.28
N ALA A 30 -22.55 2.15 -16.52
CA ALA A 30 -23.70 1.44 -17.06
C ALA A 30 -23.44 -0.07 -17.09
N GLY A 31 -24.40 -0.86 -16.57
CA GLY A 31 -24.27 -2.32 -16.50
C GLY A 31 -23.50 -2.84 -15.29
N ALA A 32 -23.07 -1.97 -14.35
CA ALA A 32 -22.46 -2.43 -13.11
C ALA A 32 -23.44 -3.31 -12.30
N GLU A 33 -23.00 -4.51 -11.93
CA GLU A 33 -23.76 -5.45 -11.10
C GLU A 33 -23.67 -5.08 -9.60
N ILE A 34 -24.27 -3.93 -9.24
CA ILE A 34 -24.30 -3.44 -7.86
C ILE A 34 -25.71 -3.61 -7.28
N PRO A 35 -25.86 -4.22 -6.08
CA PRO A 35 -27.16 -4.36 -5.44
C PRO A 35 -27.88 -3.01 -5.26
N SER A 36 -29.21 -3.04 -5.37
CA SER A 36 -30.03 -1.83 -5.23
C SER A 36 -29.78 -1.14 -3.88
N GLY A 37 -29.62 0.19 -3.91
CA GLY A 37 -29.36 1.01 -2.73
C GLY A 37 -27.89 1.06 -2.30
N GLN A 38 -26.99 0.33 -2.96
CA GLN A 38 -25.54 0.36 -2.69
C GLN A 38 -24.78 1.30 -3.63
N GLY A 39 -23.58 1.66 -3.20
CA GLY A 39 -22.53 2.19 -4.07
C GLY A 39 -21.47 1.13 -4.34
N ALA A 40 -20.34 1.54 -4.90
CA ALA A 40 -19.16 0.71 -5.00
C ALA A 40 -17.90 1.50 -4.65
N ILE A 41 -16.89 0.79 -4.16
CA ILE A 41 -15.52 1.28 -3.99
C ILE A 41 -14.62 0.52 -4.94
N GLU A 42 -13.71 1.24 -5.59
CA GLU A 42 -12.65 0.70 -6.42
C GLU A 42 -11.31 1.32 -6.00
N ALA A 43 -10.36 0.48 -5.58
CA ALA A 43 -8.97 0.91 -5.38
C ALA A 43 -8.20 0.69 -6.69
N LEU A 44 -7.74 1.76 -7.31
CA LEU A 44 -6.95 1.72 -8.54
C LEU A 44 -5.48 1.51 -8.21
N ALA A 45 -4.87 0.44 -8.71
CA ALA A 45 -3.49 0.06 -8.39
C ALA A 45 -2.78 -0.60 -9.58
N SER A 46 -1.45 -0.46 -9.64
CA SER A 46 -0.62 -1.06 -10.71
C SER A 46 -0.17 -2.49 -10.42
N THR A 47 -0.41 -2.99 -9.21
CA THR A 47 -0.14 -4.38 -8.81
C THR A 47 -1.43 -5.19 -8.83
N ASP A 48 -1.34 -6.52 -8.92
CA ASP A 48 -2.47 -7.39 -8.59
C ASP A 48 -2.48 -7.62 -7.07
N ALA A 49 -3.51 -7.11 -6.40
CA ALA A 49 -3.65 -7.19 -4.95
C ALA A 49 -5.14 -7.17 -4.56
N TYR A 50 -5.42 -7.57 -3.33
CA TYR A 50 -6.72 -7.35 -2.71
C TYR A 50 -6.70 -6.12 -1.81
N PHE A 51 -7.78 -5.36 -1.82
CA PHE A 51 -8.06 -4.33 -0.83
C PHE A 51 -9.22 -4.76 0.06
N ALA A 52 -9.27 -4.20 1.27
CA ALA A 52 -10.36 -4.38 2.21
C ALA A 52 -11.07 -3.05 2.45
N VAL A 53 -12.38 -3.11 2.72
CA VAL A 53 -13.17 -1.96 3.18
C VAL A 53 -13.56 -2.21 4.63
N ARG A 54 -13.18 -1.29 5.51
CA ARG A 54 -13.50 -1.32 6.93
C ARG A 54 -14.48 -0.20 7.28
N ASP A 55 -15.47 -0.52 8.11
CA ASP A 55 -16.39 0.49 8.64
C ASP A 55 -15.73 1.34 9.75
N ALA A 56 -16.47 2.31 10.30
CA ALA A 56 -16.00 3.18 11.36
C ALA A 56 -15.60 2.46 12.66
N THR A 57 -16.04 1.21 12.87
CA THR A 57 -15.63 0.38 14.01
C THR A 57 -14.31 -0.37 13.75
N GLY A 58 -13.79 -0.28 12.52
CA GLY A 58 -12.61 -1.01 12.07
C GLY A 58 -12.92 -2.43 11.57
N LYS A 59 -14.19 -2.84 11.54
CA LYS A 59 -14.60 -4.15 11.05
C LYS A 59 -14.52 -4.17 9.52
N GLN A 60 -13.84 -5.17 8.97
CA GLN A 60 -13.88 -5.43 7.53
C GLN A 60 -15.29 -5.88 7.13
N ILE A 61 -15.92 -5.12 6.24
CA ILE A 61 -17.27 -5.39 5.75
C ILE A 61 -17.28 -5.90 4.30
N ALA A 62 -16.21 -5.64 3.55
CA ALA A 62 -16.03 -6.08 2.18
C ALA A 62 -14.55 -6.18 1.82
N SER A 63 -14.26 -6.88 0.73
CA SER A 63 -12.93 -6.95 0.11
C SER A 63 -13.09 -7.26 -1.37
N GLY A 64 -12.15 -6.81 -2.19
CA GLY A 64 -12.13 -7.10 -3.62
C GLY A 64 -10.72 -6.99 -4.20
N HIS A 65 -10.56 -7.47 -5.42
CA HIS A 65 -9.35 -7.18 -6.19
C HIS A 65 -9.29 -5.68 -6.50
N VAL A 66 -8.09 -5.12 -6.50
CA VAL A 66 -7.84 -3.78 -7.05
C VAL A 66 -8.28 -3.71 -8.52
N ASN A 67 -8.66 -2.52 -8.96
CA ASN A 67 -9.25 -2.27 -10.29
C ASN A 67 -10.57 -3.01 -10.56
N ALA A 68 -11.24 -3.49 -9.51
CA ALA A 68 -12.58 -4.07 -9.58
C ALA A 68 -13.55 -3.33 -8.64
N LEU A 69 -14.82 -3.30 -9.04
CA LEU A 69 -15.89 -2.70 -8.25
C LEU A 69 -16.22 -3.59 -7.06
N THR A 70 -16.15 -3.03 -5.85
CA THR A 70 -16.59 -3.72 -4.62
C THR A 70 -17.86 -3.07 -4.07
N PRO A 71 -19.02 -3.75 -4.14
CA PRO A 71 -20.27 -3.21 -3.63
C PRO A 71 -20.22 -2.97 -2.11
N VAL A 72 -20.70 -1.81 -1.68
CA VAL A 72 -20.84 -1.48 -0.25
C VAL A 72 -22.09 -0.63 0.00
N PRO A 73 -22.74 -0.75 1.17
CA PRO A 73 -23.76 0.20 1.59
C PRO A 73 -23.23 1.65 1.60
N PRO A 74 -24.10 2.65 1.55
CA PRO A 74 -23.69 4.03 1.78
C PRO A 74 -23.15 4.21 3.20
N GLY A 75 -22.04 4.93 3.36
CA GLY A 75 -21.39 5.13 4.65
C GLY A 75 -19.96 5.63 4.53
N ASP A 76 -19.33 5.85 5.68
CA ASP A 76 -17.93 6.23 5.79
C ASP A 76 -17.06 5.00 6.09
N TYR A 77 -15.93 4.92 5.40
CA TYR A 77 -15.08 3.73 5.36
C TYR A 77 -13.60 4.06 5.41
N GLN A 78 -12.81 3.10 5.86
CA GLN A 78 -11.38 3.03 5.56
C GLN A 78 -11.15 1.97 4.49
N VAL A 79 -10.56 2.38 3.37
CA VAL A 79 -10.04 1.46 2.36
C VAL A 79 -8.63 1.08 2.77
N VAL A 80 -8.32 -0.21 2.76
CA VAL A 80 -7.05 -0.77 3.22
C VAL A 80 -6.40 -1.54 2.08
N LEU A 81 -5.18 -1.17 1.72
CA LEU A 81 -4.36 -1.87 0.73
C LEU A 81 -2.94 -2.01 1.27
N ASN A 82 -2.42 -3.24 1.34
CA ASN A 82 -1.08 -3.52 1.89
C ASN A 82 -0.84 -2.84 3.26
N ASN A 83 -1.87 -2.86 4.12
CA ASN A 83 -1.93 -2.21 5.43
C ASN A 83 -1.75 -0.68 5.46
N SER A 84 -1.63 -0.02 4.31
CA SER A 84 -1.90 1.41 4.18
C SER A 84 -3.40 1.65 4.16
N THR A 85 -3.85 2.78 4.71
CA THR A 85 -5.28 3.10 4.81
C THR A 85 -5.59 4.48 4.27
N HIS A 86 -6.80 4.65 3.75
CA HIS A 86 -7.34 5.93 3.35
C HIS A 86 -8.83 6.01 3.67
N ALA A 87 -9.28 7.15 4.20
CA ALA A 87 -10.67 7.36 4.59
C ALA A 87 -11.47 7.90 3.41
N THR A 88 -12.65 7.34 3.15
CA THR A 88 -13.55 7.78 2.08
C THR A 88 -15.00 7.51 2.46
N SER A 89 -15.95 8.05 1.69
CA SER A 89 -17.35 7.63 1.79
C SER A 89 -17.77 6.81 0.58
N ALA A 90 -18.84 6.04 0.71
CA ALA A 90 -19.58 5.51 -0.43
C ALA A 90 -21.00 6.05 -0.42
N GLN A 91 -21.57 6.26 -1.61
CA GLN A 91 -22.94 6.77 -1.79
C GLN A 91 -23.71 5.82 -2.69
N ALA A 92 -25.02 5.71 -2.45
CA ALA A 92 -25.89 4.89 -3.29
C ALA A 92 -25.80 5.34 -4.75
N LYS A 93 -25.69 4.38 -5.68
CA LYS A 93 -25.59 4.61 -7.13
C LYS A 93 -24.32 5.34 -7.59
N MET A 94 -23.35 5.54 -6.70
CA MET A 94 -22.06 6.16 -7.00
C MET A 94 -20.93 5.15 -6.87
N LEU A 95 -19.91 5.34 -7.70
CA LEU A 95 -18.60 4.74 -7.59
C LEU A 95 -17.65 5.70 -6.88
N THR A 96 -16.96 5.17 -5.88
CA THR A 96 -15.83 5.81 -5.22
C THR A 96 -14.54 5.22 -5.79
N LYS A 97 -13.82 6.00 -6.58
CA LYS A 97 -12.52 5.59 -7.15
C LYS A 97 -11.39 6.18 -6.32
N CYS A 98 -10.57 5.33 -5.74
CA CYS A 98 -9.42 5.73 -4.94
C CYS A 98 -8.11 5.33 -5.62
N THR A 99 -7.32 6.31 -6.03
CA THR A 99 -6.06 6.10 -6.74
C THR A 99 -4.92 5.86 -5.76
N THR A 100 -4.27 4.71 -5.89
CA THR A 100 -3.11 4.34 -5.09
C THR A 100 -1.81 4.74 -5.80
N ALA A 101 -0.70 4.56 -5.13
CA ALA A 101 0.65 4.68 -5.67
C ALA A 101 1.36 3.33 -5.56
N ALA A 102 2.53 3.18 -6.16
CA ALA A 102 3.35 1.99 -6.00
C ALA A 102 4.81 2.33 -5.73
N VAL A 103 5.48 1.42 -5.02
CA VAL A 103 6.94 1.43 -4.86
C VAL A 103 7.54 0.17 -5.48
N LEU A 104 8.65 0.31 -6.18
CA LEU A 104 9.44 -0.78 -6.74
C LEU A 104 10.89 -0.63 -6.30
N VAL A 105 11.44 -1.65 -5.65
CA VAL A 105 12.88 -1.73 -5.39
C VAL A 105 13.51 -2.54 -6.54
N ASN A 106 14.24 -1.87 -7.43
CA ASN A 106 14.85 -2.47 -8.61
C ASN A 106 16.34 -2.76 -8.38
N GLY A 107 16.63 -4.01 -8.00
CA GLY A 107 17.98 -4.51 -7.74
C GLY A 107 18.18 -5.92 -8.30
N LYS A 108 19.37 -6.49 -8.10
CA LYS A 108 19.76 -7.81 -8.64
C LYS A 108 19.74 -8.95 -7.63
N THR A 109 19.42 -8.66 -6.38
CA THR A 109 19.28 -9.64 -5.30
C THR A 109 17.86 -10.21 -5.29
N ASP A 110 17.68 -11.39 -4.72
CA ASP A 110 16.37 -12.01 -4.46
C ASP A 110 15.83 -11.71 -3.04
N GLU A 111 16.55 -10.87 -2.28
CA GLU A 111 16.14 -10.41 -0.96
C GLU A 111 14.76 -9.72 -0.94
N TYR A 112 14.15 -9.69 0.24
CA TYR A 112 12.94 -8.91 0.48
C TYR A 112 13.29 -7.50 0.93
N TYR A 113 12.50 -6.53 0.48
CA TYR A 113 12.41 -5.22 1.12
C TYR A 113 11.13 -5.12 1.94
N ALA A 114 11.15 -4.27 2.97
CA ALA A 114 9.99 -3.92 3.78
C ALA A 114 9.58 -2.46 3.52
N VAL A 115 8.27 -2.19 3.55
CA VAL A 115 7.72 -0.84 3.57
C VAL A 115 7.18 -0.57 4.96
N LEU A 116 7.67 0.49 5.60
CA LEU A 116 7.36 0.87 6.97
C LEU A 116 6.57 2.19 6.98
N ASP A 117 5.66 2.33 7.95
CA ASP A 117 5.04 3.60 8.26
C ASP A 117 5.98 4.55 9.03
N THR A 118 5.51 5.76 9.32
CA THR A 118 6.28 6.77 10.05
C THR A 118 6.59 6.40 11.50
N ALA A 119 5.92 5.37 12.04
CA ALA A 119 6.19 4.79 13.36
C ALA A 119 7.13 3.56 13.27
N ASN A 120 7.75 3.31 12.11
CA ASN A 120 8.61 2.16 11.81
C ASN A 120 7.90 0.79 11.91
N ARG A 121 6.57 0.76 11.84
CA ARG A 121 5.82 -0.50 11.76
C ARG A 121 5.78 -0.94 10.31
N GLN A 122 6.13 -2.21 10.08
CA GLN A 122 6.03 -2.81 8.75
C GLN A 122 4.57 -2.90 8.31
N LEU A 123 4.30 -2.33 7.14
CA LEU A 123 3.00 -2.41 6.46
C LEU A 123 2.97 -3.57 5.48
N SER A 124 4.03 -3.74 4.70
CA SER A 124 4.14 -4.77 3.69
C SER A 124 5.61 -5.11 3.40
N SER A 125 5.82 -6.17 2.64
CA SER A 125 7.13 -6.61 2.15
C SER A 125 6.99 -7.33 0.82
N ALA A 126 8.00 -7.20 -0.04
CA ALA A 126 8.05 -7.92 -1.31
C ALA A 126 9.50 -8.21 -1.69
N HIS A 127 9.70 -9.15 -2.61
CA HIS A 127 11.02 -9.37 -3.22
C HIS A 127 11.46 -8.13 -3.99
N VAL A 128 12.77 -7.88 -4.00
CA VAL A 128 13.39 -6.97 -4.96
C VAL A 128 13.00 -7.38 -6.38
N GLY A 129 12.63 -6.40 -7.21
CA GLY A 129 12.05 -6.59 -8.53
C GLY A 129 10.52 -6.64 -8.55
N SER A 130 9.85 -6.79 -7.39
CA SER A 130 8.39 -6.74 -7.27
C SER A 130 7.92 -5.40 -6.71
N SER A 131 6.79 -4.89 -7.21
CA SER A 131 6.19 -3.66 -6.71
C SER A 131 5.14 -3.90 -5.63
N VAL A 132 4.93 -2.91 -4.76
CA VAL A 132 3.89 -2.90 -3.73
C VAL A 132 3.05 -1.63 -3.90
N SER A 133 1.74 -1.79 -4.09
CA SER A 133 0.81 -0.64 -4.15
C SER A 133 0.32 -0.24 -2.76
N LEU A 134 0.31 1.06 -2.46
CA LEU A 134 -0.08 1.65 -1.17
C LEU A 134 -0.84 2.95 -1.43
N PHE A 135 -1.62 3.42 -0.46
CA PHE A 135 -2.16 4.77 -0.52
C PHE A 135 -1.04 5.83 -0.48
N PRO A 136 -1.20 6.97 -1.17
CA PRO A 136 -0.22 8.05 -1.14
C PRO A 136 0.15 8.50 0.27
N GLY A 137 1.42 8.82 0.49
CA GLY A 137 1.94 9.12 1.82
C GLY A 137 3.46 9.00 1.92
N ASN A 138 3.98 9.23 3.12
CA ASN A 138 5.40 9.14 3.42
C ASN A 138 5.70 7.80 4.10
N TYR A 139 6.62 7.04 3.53
CA TYR A 139 7.02 5.73 4.00
C TYR A 139 8.53 5.64 4.10
N THR A 140 9.00 4.62 4.83
CA THR A 140 10.40 4.19 4.78
C THR A 140 10.47 2.85 4.07
N VAL A 141 11.33 2.72 3.08
CA VAL A 141 11.65 1.44 2.45
C VAL A 141 12.96 0.94 3.02
N ARG A 142 12.92 -0.26 3.60
CA ARG A 142 14.08 -0.94 4.18
C ARG A 142 14.49 -2.12 3.31
N LEU A 143 15.75 -2.12 2.88
CA LEU A 143 16.40 -3.27 2.26
C LEU A 143 17.68 -3.54 3.05
N ASN A 144 17.87 -4.78 3.52
CA ASN A 144 18.89 -5.11 4.51
C ASN A 144 18.76 -4.17 5.74
N ASN A 145 19.86 -3.62 6.23
CA ASN A 145 19.83 -2.61 7.29
C ASN A 145 19.85 -1.17 6.74
N GLY A 146 19.57 -0.96 5.45
CA GLY A 146 19.50 0.36 4.83
C GLY A 146 18.07 0.88 4.73
N ASP A 147 17.88 2.16 5.07
CA ASP A 147 16.58 2.85 5.01
C ASP A 147 16.61 3.98 3.98
N VAL A 148 15.55 4.09 3.19
CA VAL A 148 15.34 5.20 2.24
C VAL A 148 13.92 5.74 2.42
N ALA A 149 13.80 7.07 2.44
CA ALA A 149 12.50 7.74 2.44
C ALA A 149 11.81 7.58 1.09
N ALA A 150 10.53 7.21 1.11
CA ALA A 150 9.68 7.02 -0.06
C ALA A 150 8.42 7.89 0.07
N ASN A 151 8.36 8.97 -0.71
CA ASN A 151 7.20 9.86 -0.76
C ASN A 151 6.34 9.47 -1.95
N LEU A 152 5.22 8.79 -1.70
CA LEU A 152 4.35 8.25 -2.72
C LEU A 152 3.24 9.24 -3.08
N GLN A 153 3.05 9.45 -4.38
CA GLN A 153 2.03 10.34 -4.96
C GLN A 153 0.97 9.51 -5.70
N ALA A 154 -0.29 9.93 -5.67
CA ALA A 154 -1.38 9.23 -6.34
C ALA A 154 -1.05 8.96 -7.82
N GLY A 155 -1.21 7.70 -8.25
CA GLY A 155 -0.97 7.27 -9.63
C GLY A 155 0.50 7.13 -10.02
N ALA A 156 1.44 7.41 -9.12
CA ALA A 156 2.86 7.32 -9.41
C ALA A 156 3.46 5.95 -9.02
N LEU A 157 4.46 5.52 -9.80
CA LEU A 157 5.39 4.46 -9.43
C LEU A 157 6.71 5.11 -8.99
N LEU A 158 7.09 4.92 -7.73
CA LEU A 158 8.40 5.30 -7.23
C LEU A 158 9.38 4.12 -7.38
N GLU A 159 10.37 4.27 -8.25
CA GLU A 159 11.43 3.29 -8.43
C GLU A 159 12.65 3.64 -7.55
N LEU A 160 13.06 2.72 -6.69
CA LEU A 160 14.25 2.81 -5.85
C LEU A 160 15.32 1.86 -6.38
N LYS A 161 16.54 2.35 -6.58
CA LYS A 161 17.66 1.58 -7.13
C LYS A 161 18.74 1.39 -6.06
N PRO A 162 18.77 0.26 -5.33
CA PRO A 162 19.87 -0.04 -4.43
C PRO A 162 21.20 -0.14 -5.18
N GLY A 163 22.27 0.32 -4.54
CA GLY A 163 23.62 0.09 -5.02
C GLY A 163 24.01 -1.40 -4.94
N THR A 164 25.06 -1.78 -5.66
CA THR A 164 25.63 -3.14 -5.59
C THR A 164 27.11 -3.04 -5.28
N VAL A 165 27.58 -3.88 -4.34
CA VAL A 165 28.99 -4.06 -4.04
C VAL A 165 29.37 -5.46 -4.49
N ASN A 166 30.35 -5.56 -5.39
CA ASN A 166 30.95 -6.84 -5.79
C ASN A 166 32.31 -6.96 -5.10
N VAL A 167 32.50 -8.03 -4.34
CA VAL A 167 33.77 -8.34 -3.68
C VAL A 167 34.39 -9.54 -4.38
N ASP A 168 35.55 -9.35 -4.97
CA ASP A 168 36.37 -10.40 -5.57
C ASP A 168 37.62 -10.58 -4.71
N ALA A 169 37.74 -11.73 -4.05
CA ALA A 169 38.88 -12.06 -3.21
C ALA A 169 39.18 -13.55 -3.27
N GLY A 170 40.46 -13.90 -3.11
CA GLY A 170 40.95 -15.29 -3.11
C GLY A 170 40.66 -16.08 -1.83
N THR A 171 39.61 -15.69 -1.10
CA THR A 171 39.21 -16.23 0.20
C THR A 171 37.75 -16.68 0.15
N ASP A 172 37.36 -17.57 1.06
CA ASP A 172 35.98 -17.98 1.33
C ASP A 172 35.41 -17.30 2.59
N GLU A 173 36.02 -16.20 3.04
CA GLU A 173 35.54 -15.44 4.18
C GLU A 173 34.29 -14.60 3.88
N TYR A 174 33.69 -14.04 4.94
CA TYR A 174 32.60 -13.07 4.83
C TYR A 174 33.13 -11.65 4.70
N TYR A 175 32.40 -10.82 3.95
CA TYR A 175 32.57 -9.38 3.99
C TYR A 175 31.33 -8.72 4.58
N ALA A 176 31.53 -7.55 5.21
CA ALA A 176 30.46 -6.69 5.67
C ALA A 176 30.59 -5.32 4.98
N VAL A 177 29.45 -4.74 4.62
CA VAL A 177 29.36 -3.35 4.15
C VAL A 177 28.87 -2.51 5.32
N LEU A 178 29.66 -1.50 5.69
CA LEU A 178 29.35 -0.57 6.77
C LEU A 178 28.96 0.81 6.20
N ASP A 179 28.12 1.55 6.91
CA ASP A 179 27.93 2.98 6.65
C ASP A 179 29.06 3.84 7.26
N ALA A 180 29.00 5.15 7.04
CA ALA A 180 30.01 6.09 7.55
C ALA A 180 30.10 6.14 9.08
N SER A 181 29.10 5.63 9.80
CA SER A 181 29.10 5.49 11.26
C SER A 181 29.57 4.11 11.74
N ALA A 182 30.14 3.30 10.84
CA ALA A 182 30.56 1.92 11.07
C ALA A 182 29.42 0.96 11.43
N ARG A 183 28.15 1.31 11.15
CA ARG A 183 27.02 0.41 11.32
C ARG A 183 26.90 -0.51 10.11
N GLN A 184 26.73 -1.81 10.35
CA GLN A 184 26.61 -2.80 9.29
C GLN A 184 25.29 -2.66 8.52
N LEU A 185 25.41 -2.44 7.21
CA LEU A 185 24.30 -2.38 6.26
C LEU A 185 23.92 -3.77 5.75
N THR A 186 24.90 -4.57 5.38
CA THR A 186 24.72 -5.96 4.92
C THR A 186 26.02 -6.74 5.09
N SER A 187 25.95 -8.06 4.96
CA SER A 187 27.11 -8.96 4.91
C SER A 187 26.83 -10.13 3.99
N SER A 188 27.86 -10.62 3.31
CA SER A 188 27.73 -11.79 2.44
C SER A 188 29.04 -12.57 2.40
N HIS A 189 28.95 -13.84 1.99
CA HIS A 189 30.09 -14.74 1.84
C HIS A 189 30.79 -14.47 0.50
N VAL A 190 32.13 -14.41 0.49
CA VAL A 190 32.89 -14.28 -0.74
C VAL A 190 32.82 -15.60 -1.51
N ILE A 191 32.33 -15.56 -2.75
CA ILE A 191 32.34 -16.74 -3.62
C ILE A 191 33.71 -16.80 -4.28
N SER A 192 34.59 -17.66 -3.77
CA SER A 192 35.89 -17.93 -4.37
C SER A 192 35.70 -18.52 -5.78
N ARG A 193 36.07 -17.75 -6.82
CA ARG A 193 36.26 -18.33 -8.15
C ARG A 193 37.62 -19.03 -8.18
N LYS A 194 37.64 -20.36 -8.04
CA LYS A 194 38.82 -21.15 -8.40
C LYS A 194 39.09 -20.93 -9.88
N LEU A 195 40.12 -20.12 -10.20
CA LEU A 195 40.68 -20.05 -11.54
C LEU A 195 41.13 -21.46 -11.94
N HIS A 196 40.41 -22.08 -12.87
CA HIS A 196 40.86 -23.29 -13.53
C HIS A 196 42.12 -22.92 -14.32
N ARG A 197 43.29 -23.35 -13.83
CA ARG A 197 44.55 -23.23 -14.57
C ARG A 197 44.49 -24.24 -15.72
N PRO A 198 44.48 -23.81 -17.00
CA PRO A 198 44.55 -24.77 -18.10
C PRO A 198 45.91 -25.50 -18.07
N PRO A 199 45.96 -26.74 -18.58
CA PRO A 199 47.15 -27.59 -18.57
C PRO A 199 48.31 -27.02 -19.38
#